data_AF-A0A4Q5LKE1-F1
#
_entry.id   AF-A0A4Q5LKE1-F1
#
_cell.length_a   1.000
_cell.length_b   1.000
_cell.length_c   1.000
_cell.angle_alpha   90.00
_cell.angle_beta   90.00
_cell.angle_gamma   90.00
#
_symmetry.space_group_name_H-M   'P 1'
#
loop_
_entity.id
_entity.type
_entity.pdbx_description
1 polymer ?
#
loop_
_entity_poly.entity_id
_entity_poly.type
_entity_poly.pdbx_seq_one_letter_code
_entity_poly.pdbx_strand_id
1 'polypeptide(L)'
;MTTLIIQVEDEDTESLKKILHDIPYVKNIAVENNTNLNEPSTQYARINSILDKAKGKNLFKDIKDPVEWQREIRKEWDRDF
;
A
#
# COMPACT_ATOMS: atom_id res chain seq x y z
N MET A 1 19.66 30.92 -1.38
CA MET A 1 18.75 30.13 -0.51
C MET A 1 19.00 28.68 -0.87
N THR A 2 19.44 27.87 0.09
CA THR A 2 19.82 26.48 -0.16
C THR A 2 18.85 25.61 0.61
N THR A 3 18.21 24.67 -0.08
CA THR A 3 17.23 23.76 0.53
C THR A 3 17.89 22.42 0.73
N LEU A 4 17.91 21.96 1.98
CA LEU A 4 18.36 20.62 2.34
C LEU A 4 17.13 19.75 2.62
N ILE A 5 17.03 18.62 1.93
CA ILE A 5 15.96 17.64 2.11
C ILE A 5 16.57 16.46 2.85
N ILE A 6 16.03 16.13 4.03
CA ILE A 6 16.51 15.05 4.89
C ILE A 6 15.36 14.05 5.03
N GLN A 7 15.65 12.77 4.78
CA GLN A 7 14.72 11.67 5.01
C GLN A 7 15.20 10.88 6.22
N VAL A 8 14.32 10.71 7.21
CA VAL A 8 14.60 10.00 8.46
C VAL A 8 13.44 9.07 8.77
N GLU A 9 13.71 8.01 9.52
CA GLU A 9 12.69 7.06 10.01
C GLU A 9 11.77 7.73 11.04
N ASP A 10 10.52 7.29 11.11
CA ASP A 10 9.44 7.96 11.86
C ASP A 10 9.79 8.17 13.34
N GLU A 11 10.44 7.19 13.96
CA GLU A 11 10.84 7.18 15.38
C GLU A 11 11.77 8.35 15.74
N ASP A 12 12.61 8.80 14.80
CA ASP A 12 13.63 9.82 15.02
C ASP A 12 13.21 11.22 14.56
N THR A 13 12.02 11.36 13.95
CA THR A 13 11.54 12.62 13.37
C THR A 13 11.39 13.73 14.41
N GLU A 14 10.83 13.41 15.58
CA GLU A 14 10.61 14.38 16.66
C GLU A 14 11.93 14.83 17.32
N SER A 15 12.88 13.91 17.45
CA SER A 15 14.22 14.21 17.99
C SER A 15 14.99 15.13 17.03
N LEU A 16 14.98 14.81 15.73
CA LEU A 16 15.64 15.63 14.72
C LEU A 16 15.01 17.02 14.59
N LYS A 17 13.68 17.11 14.66
CA LYS A 17 12.96 18.39 14.60
C LYS A 17 13.40 19.35 15.71
N LYS A 18 13.61 18.85 16.93
CA LYS A 18 14.13 19.66 18.05
C LYS A 18 15.54 20.16 17.76
N ILE A 19 16.43 19.27 17.33
CA ILE A 19 17.82 19.63 16.99
C ILE A 19 17.85 20.69 15.88
N LEU A 20 17.04 20.54 14.84
CA LEU A 20 16.98 21.49 13.73
C LEU A 20 16.39 22.84 14.13
N HIS A 21 15.51 22.88 15.14
CA HIS A 21 14.93 24.13 15.64
C HIS A 21 15.93 24.97 16.44
N ASP A 22 16.88 24.32 17.11
CA ASP A 22 17.92 24.98 17.91
C ASP A 22 19.01 25.65 17.05
N ILE A 23 19.03 25.36 15.74
CA ILE A 23 20.03 25.90 14.82
C ILE A 23 19.59 27.28 14.29
N PRO A 24 20.35 28.36 14.56
CA PRO A 24 19.91 29.73 14.31
C PRO A 24 19.73 30.11 12.83
N TYR A 25 20.27 29.33 11.90
CA TYR A 25 20.14 29.55 10.46
C TYR A 25 19.06 28.69 9.79
N VAL A 26 18.39 27.81 10.53
CA VAL A 26 17.25 27.04 10.03
C VAL A 26 15.99 27.91 10.10
N LYS A 27 15.53 28.37 8.94
CA LYS A 27 14.37 29.27 8.85
C LYS A 27 13.02 28.55 8.83
N ASN A 28 12.98 27.31 8.33
CA ASN A 28 11.73 26.56 8.20
C ASN A 28 12.02 25.05 8.23
N ILE A 29 11.14 24.29 8.87
CA ILE A 29 11.17 22.83 8.96
C ILE A 29 9.82 22.33 8.44
N ALA A 30 9.82 21.69 7.27
CA ALA A 30 8.65 21.02 6.72
C ALA A 30 8.76 19.52 7.04
N VAL A 31 7.75 18.97 7.72
CA VAL A 31 7.64 17.53 7.96
C VAL A 31 6.58 17.00 7.01
N GLU A 32 7.02 16.30 5.97
CA GLU A 32 6.13 15.53 5.11
C GLU A 32 5.97 14.15 5.73
N ASN A 33 4.91 13.96 6.51
CA ASN A 33 4.52 12.62 6.92
C ASN A 33 4.04 11.90 5.66
N ASN A 34 4.86 10.97 5.15
CA ASN A 34 4.43 9.95 4.21
C ASN A 34 3.48 8.95 4.90
N THR A 35 2.47 9.44 5.62
CA THR A 35 1.25 8.68 5.80
C THR A 35 0.67 8.53 4.40
N ASN A 36 0.92 7.38 3.78
CA ASN A 36 0.14 6.91 2.66
C ASN A 36 -1.34 6.87 3.10
N LEU A 37 -2.05 8.00 2.98
CA LEU A 37 -3.46 8.21 3.33
C LEU A 37 -4.42 7.40 2.44
N ASN A 38 -3.92 6.39 1.72
CA ASN A 38 -4.66 5.55 0.80
C ASN A 38 -4.65 4.08 1.19
N GLU A 39 -4.29 3.74 2.44
CA GLU A 39 -4.59 2.41 2.95
C GLU A 39 -6.02 2.39 3.52
N PRO A 40 -6.92 1.57 2.97
CA PRO A 40 -8.30 1.51 3.44
C PRO A 40 -8.34 1.14 4.93
N SER A 41 -8.99 1.98 5.73
CA SER A 41 -9.03 1.93 7.20
C SER A 41 -9.63 0.65 7.79
N THR A 42 -10.25 -0.19 6.96
CA THR A 42 -10.86 -1.45 7.36
C THR A 42 -10.49 -2.57 6.40
N GLN A 43 -10.38 -3.79 6.91
CA GLN A 43 -10.14 -4.99 6.09
C GLN A 43 -11.16 -5.12 4.96
N TYR A 44 -12.41 -4.75 5.23
CA TYR A 44 -13.48 -4.71 4.23
C TYR A 44 -13.19 -3.72 3.09
N ALA A 45 -12.78 -2.49 3.41
CA ALA A 45 -12.40 -1.51 2.40
C ALA A 45 -11.14 -1.93 1.61
N ARG A 46 -10.23 -2.70 2.24
CA ARG A 46 -9.07 -3.31 1.56
C ARG A 46 -9.48 -4.36 0.54
N ILE A 47 -10.37 -5.26 0.92
CA ILE A 47 -10.93 -6.28 0.03
C ILE A 47 -11.65 -5.61 -1.15
N ASN A 48 -12.48 -4.61 -0.89
CA ASN A 48 -13.18 -3.88 -1.95
C ASN A 48 -12.22 -3.17 -2.92
N SER A 49 -11.16 -2.52 -2.42
CA SER A 49 -10.15 -1.91 -3.29
C SER A 49 -9.45 -2.93 -4.20
N ILE A 50 -9.17 -4.13 -3.69
CA ILE A 50 -8.60 -5.23 -4.47
C ILE A 50 -9.59 -5.71 -5.54
N LEU A 51 -10.86 -5.90 -5.17
CA LEU A 51 -11.91 -6.29 -6.09
C LEU A 51 -12.14 -5.24 -7.18
N ASP A 52 -12.16 -3.95 -6.84
CA ASP A 52 -12.30 -2.87 -7.81
C ASP A 52 -11.10 -2.77 -8.76
N LYS A 53 -9.87 -2.98 -8.26
CA LYS A 53 -8.67 -3.07 -9.11
C LYS A 53 -8.66 -4.30 -10.02
N ALA A 54 -9.39 -5.35 -9.66
CA ALA A 54 -9.56 -6.56 -10.45
C ALA A 54 -10.74 -6.45 -11.44
N LYS A 55 -11.75 -5.62 -11.13
CA LYS A 55 -12.94 -5.41 -11.95
C LYS A 55 -12.58 -4.85 -13.31
N GLY A 56 -13.14 -5.42 -14.37
CA GLY A 56 -12.89 -5.00 -15.76
C GLY A 56 -11.53 -5.43 -16.32
N LYS A 57 -10.64 -6.01 -15.49
CA LYS A 57 -9.50 -6.76 -16.00
C LYS A 57 -9.99 -8.09 -16.53
N ASN A 58 -9.43 -8.46 -17.66
CA ASN A 58 -9.76 -9.66 -18.41
C ASN A 58 -9.13 -10.91 -17.79
N LEU A 59 -9.18 -11.02 -16.46
CA LEU A 59 -8.45 -11.99 -15.65
C LEU A 59 -8.81 -13.45 -15.99
N PHE A 60 -10.01 -13.64 -16.55
CA PHE A 60 -10.55 -14.95 -16.89
C PHE A 60 -10.77 -15.11 -18.40
N LYS A 61 -10.19 -14.24 -19.24
CA LYS A 61 -10.39 -14.30 -20.70
C LYS A 61 -9.88 -15.58 -21.33
N ASP A 62 -8.83 -16.16 -20.75
CA ASP A 62 -8.20 -17.37 -21.27
C ASP A 62 -8.95 -18.65 -20.84
N ILE A 63 -9.96 -18.52 -19.98
CA ILE A 63 -10.81 -19.63 -19.54
C ILE A 63 -11.90 -19.84 -20.61
N LYS A 64 -11.68 -20.87 -21.44
CA LYS A 64 -12.58 -21.23 -22.54
C LYS A 64 -13.90 -21.83 -22.06
N ASP A 65 -13.87 -22.64 -21.01
CA ASP A 65 -15.06 -23.25 -20.38
C ASP A 65 -14.98 -23.05 -18.85
N PRO A 66 -15.73 -22.09 -18.30
CA PRO A 66 -15.73 -21.81 -16.87
C PRO A 66 -16.24 -22.98 -16.02
N VAL A 67 -17.14 -23.81 -16.55
CA VAL A 67 -17.75 -24.93 -15.81
C VAL A 67 -16.75 -26.05 -15.66
N GLU A 68 -16.07 -26.41 -16.75
CA GLU A 68 -15.01 -27.42 -16.70
C GLU A 68 -13.81 -26.94 -15.88
N TRP A 69 -13.41 -25.67 -16.00
CA TRP A 69 -12.34 -25.10 -15.18
C TRP A 69 -12.66 -25.17 -13.68
N GLN A 70 -13.89 -24.84 -13.27
CA GLN A 70 -14.33 -24.98 -11.88
C GLN A 70 -14.35 -26.44 -11.41
N ARG A 71 -14.72 -27.38 -12.30
CA ARG A 71 -14.73 -28.81 -12.00
C ARG A 71 -13.32 -29.36 -11.81
N GLU A 72 -12.37 -28.96 -12.64
CA GLU A 72 -10.96 -29.36 -12.50
C GLU A 72 -10.35 -28.81 -11.20
N ILE A 73 -10.62 -27.54 -10.86
CA ILE A 73 -10.23 -27.00 -9.55
C ILE A 73 -10.79 -27.88 -8.44
N ARG A 74 -12.10 -28.16 -8.41
CA ARG A 74 -12.69 -29.00 -7.36
C ARG A 74 -12.02 -30.38 -7.26
N LYS A 75 -11.74 -31.02 -8.39
CA LYS A 75 -11.04 -32.31 -8.43
C LYS A 75 -9.63 -32.23 -7.85
N GLU A 76 -8.91 -31.13 -8.01
CA GLU A 76 -7.58 -30.93 -7.42
C GLU A 76 -7.65 -30.92 -5.88
N TRP A 77 -8.67 -30.28 -5.30
CA TRP A 77 -8.87 -30.26 -3.85
C TRP A 77 -9.39 -31.58 -3.30
N ASP A 78 -10.20 -32.31 -4.07
CA ASP A 78 -10.76 -33.60 -3.69
C ASP A 78 -9.77 -34.78 -3.90
N ARG A 79 -8.60 -34.57 -4.52
CA ARG A 79 -7.59 -35.62 -4.76
C ARG A 79 -6.74 -35.96 -3.53
N ASP A 80 -6.74 -35.09 -2.52
CA ASP A 80 -5.94 -35.24 -1.29
C ASP A 80 -6.75 -35.85 -0.12
N PHE A 81 -7.88 -36.50 -0.40
CA PHE A 81 -8.69 -37.26 0.56
C PHE A 81 -8.89 -38.73 0.14
#